data_AF-A0A8S9QUN3-F1
#
_entry.id   AF-A0A8S9QUN3-F1
#
_cell.length_a   1.000
_cell.length_b   1.000
_cell.length_c   1.000
_cell.angle_alpha   90.00
_cell.angle_beta   90.00
_cell.angle_gamma   90.00
#
_symmetry.space_group_name_H-M   'P 1'
#
loop_
_entity.id
_entity.type
_entity.pdbx_description
1 polymer ?
#
loop_
_entity_poly.entity_id
_entity_poly.type
_entity_poly.pdbx_seq_one_letter_code
_entity_poly.pdbx_strand_id
1 'polypeptide(L)'
;MFFTSFRLKKMRQDYSYSQPSSPSDSLDITSLLEAEAHIYADETDSSNRNAMPVQYPRQPEADDGIPTTCYCGAQPVLGCSYTPKDPYRRYFTCDNADDGDCHLWKWWEMAVMEEMREFQRQLSDLKKTVDESEQKRLNLEKTVDELSKKKAGIKLMVCLLVLIGLVLVILRG
;
A
#
# COMPACT_ATOMS: atom_id res chain seq x y z
N MET A 1 58.61 -5.41 20.67
CA MET A 1 57.81 -4.81 21.77
C MET A 1 56.53 -4.29 21.16
N PHE A 2 55.30 -4.75 21.40
CA PHE A 2 54.70 -5.76 22.26
C PHE A 2 53.47 -6.31 21.49
N PHE A 3 53.27 -7.62 21.46
CA PHE A 3 51.96 -8.23 21.15
C PHE A 3 51.44 -8.82 22.46
N THR A 4 50.40 -8.23 23.05
CA THR A 4 49.73 -8.77 24.23
C THR A 4 48.72 -9.85 23.83
N SER A 5 49.05 -11.07 24.22
CA SER A 5 48.22 -12.27 24.15
C SER A 5 47.01 -12.16 25.09
N PHE A 6 45.80 -12.35 24.58
CA PHE A 6 44.61 -12.64 25.39
C PHE A 6 44.24 -14.12 25.25
N ARG A 7 44.41 -14.84 26.36
CA ARG A 7 44.18 -16.28 26.53
C ARG A 7 42.68 -16.53 26.76
N LEU A 8 41.97 -17.05 25.76
CA LEU A 8 40.60 -17.56 25.91
C LEU A 8 40.62 -18.92 26.64
N LYS A 9 40.11 -18.93 27.87
CA LYS A 9 39.95 -20.14 28.69
C LYS A 9 38.63 -20.84 28.25
N LYS A 10 38.74 -21.95 27.53
CA LYS A 10 37.59 -22.76 27.06
C LYS A 10 37.07 -23.62 28.22
N MET A 11 35.87 -23.33 28.75
CA MET A 11 35.17 -24.28 29.64
C MET A 11 34.45 -25.32 28.78
N ARG A 12 34.88 -26.58 28.88
CA ARG A 12 34.19 -27.74 28.33
C ARG A 12 33.27 -28.27 29.43
N GLN A 13 31.96 -28.07 29.31
CA GLN A 13 30.98 -28.75 30.15
C GLN A 13 30.50 -29.97 29.36
N ASP A 14 30.94 -31.15 29.78
CA ASP A 14 30.49 -32.42 29.22
C ASP A 14 29.08 -32.68 29.76
N TYR A 15 28.06 -32.39 28.95
CA TYR A 15 26.67 -32.68 29.26
C TYR A 15 26.42 -34.19 29.11
N SER A 16 26.25 -34.90 30.23
CA SER A 16 25.78 -36.28 30.27
C SER A 16 24.26 -36.28 30.45
N TYR A 17 23.53 -36.76 29.44
CA TYR A 17 22.07 -36.87 29.48
C TYR A 17 21.67 -38.27 29.95
N SER A 18 21.01 -38.37 31.09
CA SER A 18 20.33 -39.60 31.52
C SER A 18 18.86 -39.49 31.10
N GLN A 19 18.44 -40.29 30.12
CA GLN A 19 17.02 -40.41 29.75
C GLN A 19 16.23 -41.01 30.93
N PRO A 20 15.19 -40.33 31.45
CA PRO A 20 14.20 -41.02 32.26
C PRO A 20 13.40 -41.97 31.37
N SER A 21 13.24 -43.23 31.81
CA SER A 21 12.38 -44.21 31.15
C SER A 21 10.93 -43.75 31.18
N SER A 22 10.26 -43.78 30.02
CA SER A 22 8.84 -43.42 29.87
C SER A 22 7.93 -44.32 30.72
N PRO A 23 6.98 -43.76 31.49
CA PRO A 23 5.90 -44.55 32.08
C PRO A 23 4.93 -45.03 31.00
N SER A 24 4.47 -46.27 31.09
CA SER A 24 3.52 -46.90 30.17
C SER A 24 2.07 -46.52 30.45
N ASP A 25 1.79 -45.23 30.67
CA ASP A 25 0.42 -44.74 30.74
C ASP A 25 0.03 -44.25 29.36
N SER A 26 -0.97 -44.92 28.76
CA SER A 26 -1.49 -44.59 27.44
C SER A 26 -1.90 -43.12 27.41
N LEU A 27 -1.07 -42.29 26.80
CA LEU A 27 -1.42 -40.92 26.48
C LEU A 27 -2.73 -40.97 25.70
N ASP A 28 -3.78 -40.34 26.22
CA ASP A 28 -5.07 -40.24 25.55
C ASP A 28 -4.91 -39.32 24.33
N ILE A 29 -4.46 -39.92 23.23
CA ILE A 29 -4.21 -39.25 21.94
C ILE A 29 -5.50 -38.56 21.47
N THR A 30 -6.66 -39.06 21.88
CA THR A 30 -7.98 -38.49 21.61
C THR A 30 -8.10 -37.07 22.18
N SER A 31 -7.76 -36.87 23.46
CA SER A 31 -7.77 -35.54 24.09
C SER A 31 -6.81 -34.56 23.40
N LEU A 32 -5.66 -35.05 22.93
CA LEU A 32 -4.67 -34.21 22.26
C LEU A 32 -5.14 -33.77 20.86
N LEU A 33 -5.74 -34.70 20.10
CA LEU A 33 -6.33 -34.45 18.79
C LEU A 33 -7.55 -33.53 18.88
N GLU A 34 -8.35 -33.67 19.94
CA GLU A 34 -9.51 -32.82 20.18
C GLU A 34 -9.10 -31.39 20.56
N ALA A 35 -8.04 -31.24 21.38
CA ALA A 35 -7.45 -29.93 21.66
C ALA A 35 -6.87 -29.26 20.40
N GLU A 36 -6.22 -30.03 19.52
CA GLU A 36 -5.69 -29.53 18.26
C GLU A 36 -6.81 -29.13 17.29
N ALA A 37 -7.87 -29.94 17.16
CA ALA A 37 -9.05 -29.61 16.35
C ALA A 37 -9.77 -28.36 16.86
N HIS A 38 -9.82 -28.13 18.17
CA HIS A 38 -10.35 -26.90 18.76
C HIS A 38 -9.56 -25.65 18.39
N ILE A 39 -8.23 -25.75 18.30
CA ILE A 39 -7.36 -24.64 17.86
C ILE A 39 -7.62 -24.30 16.39
N TYR A 40 -7.71 -25.31 15.51
CA TYR A 40 -8.01 -25.08 14.09
C TYR A 40 -9.42 -24.52 13.84
N ALA A 41 -10.41 -24.84 14.69
CA ALA A 41 -11.75 -24.28 14.58
C ALA A 41 -11.80 -22.79 14.98
N ASP A 42 -11.07 -22.37 16.01
CA ASP A 42 -11.01 -20.97 16.48
C ASP A 42 -10.30 -20.05 15.47
N GLU A 43 -9.29 -20.56 14.75
CA GLU A 43 -8.62 -19.82 13.67
C GLU A 43 -9.57 -19.45 12.52
N THR A 44 -10.55 -20.32 12.20
CA THR A 44 -11.51 -20.04 11.12
C THR A 44 -12.52 -18.95 11.47
N ASP A 45 -12.88 -18.79 12.75
CA ASP A 45 -13.75 -17.69 13.22
C ASP A 45 -12.99 -16.38 13.47
N SER A 46 -11.69 -16.45 13.79
CA SER A 46 -10.79 -15.29 13.84
C SER A 46 -10.55 -14.67 12.45
N SER A 47 -10.48 -15.50 11.41
CA SER A 47 -10.27 -15.04 10.03
C SER A 47 -11.41 -14.16 9.51
N ASN A 48 -12.64 -14.35 10.02
CA ASN A 48 -13.82 -13.63 9.57
C ASN A 48 -14.11 -12.35 10.37
N ARG A 49 -13.42 -12.11 11.50
CA ARG A 49 -13.51 -10.84 12.25
C ARG A 49 -12.40 -9.84 11.91
N ASN A 50 -11.39 -10.24 11.16
CA ASN A 50 -10.27 -9.37 10.79
C ASN A 50 -10.31 -8.89 9.33
N ALA A 51 -11.43 -9.09 8.61
CA ALA A 51 -11.65 -8.58 7.26
C ALA A 51 -12.24 -7.15 7.22
N MET A 52 -11.98 -6.33 8.24
CA MET A 52 -12.09 -4.87 8.11
C MET A 52 -10.67 -4.32 8.18
N PRO A 53 -10.16 -3.66 7.12
CA PRO A 53 -8.98 -2.84 7.29
C PRO A 53 -9.35 -1.81 8.34
N VAL A 54 -8.73 -1.89 9.52
CA VAL A 54 -8.85 -0.86 10.55
C VAL A 54 -8.29 0.40 9.91
N GLN A 55 -9.17 1.23 9.37
CA GLN A 55 -8.81 2.51 8.81
C GLN A 55 -8.65 3.43 10.02
N TYR A 56 -7.42 3.46 10.54
CA TYR A 56 -7.05 4.37 11.60
C TYR A 56 -7.43 5.80 11.16
N PRO A 57 -8.15 6.58 11.99
CA PRO A 57 -8.42 7.97 11.69
C PRO A 57 -7.09 8.69 11.43
N ARG A 58 -7.00 9.41 10.32
CA ARG A 58 -5.81 10.11 9.85
C ARG A 58 -5.34 11.05 10.97
N GLN A 59 -4.25 10.67 11.63
CA GLN A 59 -3.58 11.59 12.52
C GLN A 59 -2.96 12.69 11.65
N PRO A 60 -2.93 13.96 12.10
CA PRO A 60 -2.38 15.05 11.30
C PRO A 60 -0.93 14.74 10.95
N GLU A 61 -0.65 14.58 9.65
CA GLU A 61 0.67 14.28 9.10
C GLU A 61 1.58 15.51 9.28
N ALA A 62 2.23 15.66 10.43
CA ALA A 62 3.25 16.69 10.60
C ALA A 62 4.65 16.21 10.20
N ASP A 63 4.87 14.89 10.02
CA ASP A 63 6.19 14.33 9.67
C ASP A 63 6.10 12.94 8.99
N ASP A 64 5.09 12.71 8.15
CA ASP A 64 4.97 11.47 7.37
C ASP A 64 5.78 11.58 6.07
N GLY A 65 6.38 10.47 5.64
CA GLY A 65 7.18 10.40 4.41
C GLY A 65 8.69 10.57 4.62
N ILE A 66 9.40 10.90 3.54
CA ILE A 66 10.84 11.14 3.56
C ILE A 66 11.08 12.56 4.11
N PRO A 67 11.81 12.69 5.22
CA PRO A 67 12.07 14.00 5.79
C PRO A 67 12.95 14.82 4.85
N THR A 68 12.53 16.06 4.59
CA THR A 68 13.23 16.98 3.68
C THR A 68 14.09 17.99 4.42
N THR A 69 13.77 18.29 5.68
CA THR A 69 14.43 19.31 6.50
C THR A 69 14.42 18.88 7.96
N CYS A 70 15.53 19.11 8.69
CA CYS A 70 15.59 18.94 10.13
C CYS A 70 14.95 20.13 10.86
N TYR A 71 14.58 19.97 12.13
CA TYR A 71 14.05 21.05 12.99
C TYR A 71 15.00 22.26 13.12
N CYS A 72 16.32 22.05 12.96
CA CYS A 72 17.31 23.12 12.96
C CYS A 72 17.49 23.81 11.58
N GLY A 73 16.72 23.40 10.56
CA GLY A 73 16.81 23.91 9.18
C GLY A 73 17.88 23.25 8.32
N ALA A 74 18.71 22.36 8.88
CA ALA A 74 19.71 21.61 8.13
C ALA A 74 19.09 20.50 7.26
N GLN A 75 19.80 20.11 6.21
CA GLN A 75 19.39 19.02 5.34
C GLN A 75 19.58 17.66 6.04
N PRO A 76 18.60 16.73 5.98
CA PRO A 76 18.74 15.39 6.51
C PRO A 76 19.82 14.58 5.77
N VAL A 77 20.56 13.77 6.52
CA VAL A 77 21.59 12.85 6.02
C VAL A 77 21.24 11.41 6.37
N LEU A 78 21.85 10.46 5.67
CA LEU A 78 21.64 9.04 5.92
C LEU A 78 22.70 8.44 6.85
N GLY A 79 22.26 7.95 8.00
CA GLY A 79 23.06 7.14 8.92
C GLY A 79 22.91 5.64 8.67
N CYS A 80 23.88 4.88 9.17
CA CYS A 80 23.85 3.43 9.27
C CYS A 80 23.94 3.01 10.73
N SER A 81 23.05 2.13 11.18
CA SER A 81 23.10 1.54 12.52
C SER A 81 24.17 0.46 12.55
N TYR A 82 25.04 0.53 13.55
CA TYR A 82 26.05 -0.50 13.84
C TYR A 82 25.73 -1.26 15.13
N THR A 83 24.50 -1.11 15.64
CA THR A 83 24.07 -1.81 16.86
C THR A 83 23.93 -3.31 16.58
N PRO A 84 24.24 -4.20 17.54
CA PRO A 84 24.06 -5.64 17.36
C PRO A 84 22.60 -6.04 17.08
N LYS A 85 21.64 -5.23 17.53
CA LYS A 85 20.20 -5.45 17.35
C LYS A 85 19.74 -5.16 15.92
N ASP A 86 20.26 -4.08 15.33
CA ASP A 86 19.84 -3.58 14.02
C ASP A 86 21.07 -3.28 13.14
N PRO A 87 21.91 -4.28 12.81
CA PRO A 87 23.15 -4.04 12.07
C PRO A 87 22.85 -3.62 10.62
N TYR A 88 23.60 -2.61 10.15
CA TYR A 88 23.54 -2.04 8.80
C TYR A 88 22.20 -1.42 8.39
N ARG A 89 21.27 -1.24 9.33
CA ARG A 89 19.97 -0.61 9.08
C ARG A 89 20.13 0.90 8.86
N ARG A 90 19.46 1.47 7.86
CA ARG A 90 19.59 2.89 7.48
C ARG A 90 18.55 3.75 8.18
N TYR A 91 18.93 4.97 8.54
CA TYR A 91 18.02 5.97 9.10
C TYR A 91 18.39 7.38 8.62
N PHE A 92 17.41 8.27 8.59
CA PHE A 92 17.61 9.71 8.44
C PHE A 92 18.02 10.32 9.77
N THR A 93 19.00 11.23 9.74
CA THR A 93 19.49 11.98 10.89
C THR A 93 19.94 13.38 10.46
N CYS A 94 20.37 14.21 11.42
CA CYS A 94 21.02 15.49 11.17
C CYS A 94 22.53 15.42 11.48
N ASP A 95 23.36 16.19 10.76
CA ASP A 95 24.79 16.35 11.08
C ASP A 95 25.02 17.01 12.44
N ASN A 96 24.08 17.85 12.88
CA ASN A 96 24.14 18.54 14.17
C ASN A 96 23.51 17.75 15.32
N ALA A 97 23.16 16.48 15.11
CA ALA A 97 22.40 15.68 16.09
C ALA A 97 23.07 15.57 17.48
N ASP A 98 24.38 15.82 17.57
CA ASP A 98 25.16 15.72 18.81
C ASP A 98 25.24 17.06 19.59
N ASP A 99 24.59 18.14 19.15
CA ASP A 99 24.64 19.46 19.80
C ASP A 99 23.80 19.56 21.09
N GLY A 100 22.99 18.53 21.40
CA GLY A 100 22.13 18.46 22.58
C GLY A 100 20.70 18.97 22.38
N ASP A 101 20.38 19.51 21.20
CA ASP A 101 19.01 19.89 20.81
C ASP A 101 18.24 18.71 20.17
N CYS A 102 16.94 18.90 19.93
CA CYS A 102 16.11 17.89 19.27
C CYS A 102 16.31 17.96 17.74
N HIS A 103 16.83 16.87 17.17
CA HIS A 103 17.03 16.72 15.73
C HIS A 103 16.17 15.60 15.15
N LEU A 104 15.95 15.69 13.84
CA LEU A 104 15.29 14.67 13.05
C LEU A 104 15.99 13.31 13.22
N TRP A 105 15.21 12.27 13.51
CA TRP A 105 15.64 10.89 13.41
C TRP A 105 14.48 10.01 12.92
N LYS A 106 14.69 9.24 11.87
CA LYS A 106 13.63 8.38 11.30
C LYS A 106 14.21 7.17 10.56
N TRP A 107 13.63 5.99 10.73
CA TRP A 107 14.05 4.81 9.97
C TRP A 107 13.78 4.97 8.47
N TRP A 108 14.76 4.61 7.64
CA TRP A 108 14.69 4.77 6.19
C TRP A 108 13.50 4.04 5.58
N GLU A 109 13.29 2.77 5.91
CA GLU A 109 12.19 1.99 5.37
C GLU A 109 10.82 2.51 5.80
N MET A 110 10.73 3.12 6.99
CA MET A 110 9.45 3.65 7.49
C MET A 110 9.06 4.86 6.64
N ALA A 111 10.00 5.80 6.47
CA ALA A 111 9.85 6.94 5.58
C ALA A 111 9.56 6.54 4.12
N VAL A 112 10.31 5.58 3.56
CA VAL A 112 10.10 5.10 2.19
C VAL A 112 8.74 4.40 2.03
N MET A 113 8.31 3.62 3.01
CA MET A 113 7.00 2.97 2.97
C MET A 113 5.85 3.98 3.08
N GLU A 114 6.02 5.06 3.84
CA GLU A 114 5.04 6.15 3.93
C GLU A 114 4.88 6.86 2.58
N GLU A 115 5.99 7.25 1.96
CA GLU A 115 6.00 7.82 0.60
C GLU A 115 5.34 6.87 -0.39
N MET A 116 5.75 5.59 -0.38
CA MET A 116 5.21 4.60 -1.32
C MET A 116 3.70 4.42 -1.16
N ARG A 117 3.19 4.42 0.09
CA ARG A 117 1.74 4.35 0.34
C ARG A 117 1.02 5.57 -0.23
N GLU A 118 1.61 6.75 -0.10
CA GLU A 118 1.03 7.96 -0.65
C GLU A 118 1.04 7.95 -2.19
N PHE A 119 2.15 7.56 -2.81
CA PHE A 119 2.21 7.35 -4.26
C PHE A 119 1.18 6.32 -4.75
N GLN A 120 1.00 5.21 -4.03
CA GLN A 120 -0.01 4.20 -4.36
C GLN A 120 -1.44 4.77 -4.34
N ARG A 121 -1.76 5.64 -3.37
CA ARG A 121 -3.06 6.32 -3.32
C ARG A 121 -3.25 7.25 -4.52
N GLN A 122 -2.26 8.08 -4.81
CA GLN A 122 -2.31 9.00 -5.95
C GLN A 122 -2.49 8.25 -7.27
N LEU A 123 -1.80 7.12 -7.46
CA LEU A 123 -1.99 6.25 -8.63
C LEU A 123 -3.39 5.65 -8.70
N SER A 124 -3.96 5.22 -7.57
CA SER A 124 -5.33 4.72 -7.50
C SER A 124 -6.35 5.79 -7.87
N ASP A 125 -6.20 7.01 -7.36
CA ASP A 125 -7.10 8.13 -7.64
C ASP A 125 -6.99 8.60 -9.10
N LEU A 126 -5.76 8.62 -9.64
CA LEU A 126 -5.53 8.91 -11.05
C LEU A 126 -6.20 7.86 -11.94
N LYS A 127 -6.04 6.57 -11.62
CA LYS A 127 -6.68 5.48 -12.37
C LYS A 127 -8.20 5.65 -12.41
N LYS A 128 -8.82 5.93 -11.26
CA LYS A 128 -10.26 6.19 -11.18
C LYS A 128 -10.67 7.37 -12.06
N THR A 129 -9.89 8.45 -12.05
CA THR A 129 -10.14 9.64 -12.88
C THR A 129 -10.05 9.32 -14.37
N VAL A 130 -9.08 8.50 -14.77
CA VAL A 130 -8.93 8.01 -16.15
C VAL A 130 -10.16 7.20 -16.55
N ASP A 131 -10.56 6.21 -15.75
CA ASP A 131 -11.72 5.36 -16.01
C ASP A 131 -13.02 6.20 -16.15
N GLU A 132 -13.22 7.19 -15.27
CA GLU A 132 -14.34 8.13 -15.36
C GLU A 132 -14.31 8.98 -16.64
N SER A 133 -13.12 9.42 -17.06
CA SER A 133 -12.94 10.21 -18.27
C SER A 133 -13.21 9.39 -19.54
N GLU A 134 -12.77 8.13 -19.57
CA GLU A 134 -13.04 7.21 -20.67
C GLU A 134 -14.54 6.93 -20.79
N GLN A 135 -15.21 6.69 -19.67
CA GLN A 135 -16.66 6.50 -19.64
C GLN A 135 -17.42 7.73 -20.15
N LYS A 136 -17.00 8.94 -19.74
CA LYS A 136 -17.57 10.19 -20.26
C LYS A 136 -17.33 10.34 -21.76
N ARG A 137 -16.16 9.97 -22.26
CA ARG A 137 -15.82 10.01 -23.70
C ARG A 137 -16.73 9.08 -24.50
N LEU A 138 -16.95 7.85 -24.02
CA LEU A 138 -17.84 6.88 -24.68
C LEU A 138 -19.30 7.36 -24.71
N ASN A 139 -19.78 7.98 -23.64
CA ASN A 139 -21.11 8.56 -23.61
C ASN A 139 -21.24 9.74 -24.59
N LEU A 140 -20.23 10.61 -24.62
CA LEU A 140 -20.21 11.74 -25.56
C LEU A 140 -20.22 11.24 -27.01
N GLU A 141 -19.40 10.24 -27.33
CA GLU A 141 -19.33 9.62 -28.66
C GLU A 141 -20.71 9.10 -29.12
N LYS A 142 -21.43 8.38 -28.24
CA LYS A 142 -22.82 7.95 -28.50
C LYS A 142 -23.76 9.12 -28.78
N THR A 143 -23.68 10.20 -28.00
CA THR A 143 -24.54 11.39 -28.23
C THR A 143 -24.24 12.08 -29.55
N VAL A 144 -22.96 12.16 -29.95
CA VAL A 144 -22.54 12.74 -31.23
C VAL A 144 -23.07 11.90 -32.41
N ASP A 145 -23.04 10.58 -32.29
CA ASP A 145 -23.60 9.66 -33.29
C ASP A 145 -25.12 9.84 -33.44
N GLU A 146 -25.85 9.93 -32.32
CA GLU A 146 -27.30 10.18 -32.35
C GLU A 146 -27.64 11.54 -32.97
N LEU A 147 -26.91 12.59 -32.62
CA LEU A 147 -27.09 13.92 -33.20
C LEU A 147 -26.77 13.93 -34.70
N SER A 148 -25.74 13.20 -35.13
CA SER A 148 -25.39 13.05 -36.55
C SER A 148 -26.50 12.38 -37.35
N LYS A 149 -27.12 11.33 -36.81
CA LYS A 149 -28.29 10.67 -37.42
C LYS A 149 -29.49 11.60 -37.51
N LYS A 150 -29.81 12.32 -36.42
CA LYS A 150 -30.92 13.31 -36.40
C LYS A 150 -30.70 14.44 -37.42
N LYS A 151 -29.46 14.94 -37.53
CA LYS A 151 -29.08 15.97 -38.51
C LYS A 151 -29.30 15.50 -39.95
N ALA A 152 -28.94 14.25 -40.27
CA ALA A 152 -29.22 13.67 -41.58
C ALA A 152 -30.73 13.59 -41.88
N GLY A 153 -31.53 13.18 -40.89
CA GLY A 153 -32.99 13.17 -41.00
C GLY A 153 -33.59 14.55 -41.25
N ILE A 154 -33.13 15.58 -40.52
CA ILE A 154 -33.56 16.97 -40.73
C ILE A 154 -33.21 17.44 -42.14
N LYS A 155 -32.00 17.14 -42.63
CA LYS A 155 -31.58 17.50 -43.99
C LYS A 155 -32.51 16.88 -45.04
N LEU A 156 -32.90 15.61 -44.87
CA LEU A 156 -33.84 14.93 -45.76
C LEU A 156 -35.24 15.58 -45.72
N MET A 157 -35.75 15.86 -44.52
CA MET A 157 -37.06 16.52 -44.35
C MET A 157 -37.12 17.89 -45.02
N VAL A 158 -36.08 18.71 -44.85
CA VAL A 158 -35.99 20.02 -45.50
C VAL A 158 -35.97 19.88 -47.03
N CYS A 159 -35.19 18.94 -47.58
CA CYS A 159 -35.19 18.68 -49.03
C CYS A 159 -36.58 18.30 -49.55
N LEU A 160 -37.30 17.40 -48.85
CA LEU A 160 -38.65 17.00 -49.26
C LEU A 160 -39.64 18.17 -49.23
N LEU A 161 -39.62 19.00 -48.19
CA LEU A 161 -40.49 20.18 -48.10
C LEU A 161 -40.24 21.19 -49.23
N VAL A 162 -38.98 21.42 -49.61
CA VAL A 162 -38.62 22.28 -50.75
C VAL A 162 -39.14 21.70 -52.06
N LEU A 163 -38.97 20.40 -52.30
CA LEU A 163 -39.49 19.74 -53.51
C LEU A 163 -41.01 19.82 -53.60
N ILE A 164 -41.72 19.58 -52.50
CA ILE A 164 -43.18 19.71 -52.44
C ILE A 164 -43.61 21.16 -52.74
N GLY A 165 -42.93 22.15 -52.16
CA GLY A 165 -43.19 23.56 -52.42
C GLY A 165 -43.04 23.92 -53.90
N LEU A 166 -41.97 23.45 -54.55
CA LEU A 166 -41.74 23.67 -55.98
C LEU A 166 -42.87 23.07 -56.85
N VAL A 167 -43.32 21.85 -56.55
CA VAL A 167 -44.42 21.21 -57.28
C VAL A 167 -45.73 22.00 -57.14
N LEU A 168 -46.05 22.47 -55.93
CA LEU A 168 -47.27 23.26 -55.69
C LEU A 168 -47.26 24.60 -56.44
N VAL A 169 -46.10 25.24 -56.59
CA VAL A 169 -45.94 26.47 -57.39
C VAL A 169 -46.19 26.20 -58.87
N ILE A 170 -45.62 25.11 -59.42
CA ILE A 170 -45.80 24.72 -60.82
C ILE A 170 -47.27 24.37 -61.14
N LEU A 171 -48.01 23.78 -60.19
CA LEU A 171 -49.41 23.40 -60.40
C LEU A 171 -50.39 24.57 -60.29
N ARG A 172 -50.00 25.70 -59.68
CA ARG A 172 -50.85 26.88 -59.47
C ARG A 172 -50.50 28.08 -60.36
N GLY A 173 -49.29 28.13 -60.90
CA GLY A 173 -48.87 29.12 -61.90
C GLY A 173 -49.23 28.67 -63.30
#